data_AF-A0A935HTR4-F1
#
_entry.id   AF-A0A935HTR4-F1
#
_cell.length_a   1.000
_cell.length_b   1.000
_cell.length_c   1.000
_cell.angle_alpha   90.00
_cell.angle_beta   90.00
_cell.angle_gamma   90.00
#
_symmetry.space_group_name_H-M   'P 1'
#
loop_
_entity.id
_entity.type
_entity.pdbx_description
1 polymer ?
#
loop_
_entity_poly.entity_id
_entity_poly.type
_entity_poly.pdbx_seq_one_letter_code
_entity_poly.pdbx_strand_id
1 'polypeptide(L)'
;MDSKLTLSFDAGVADRAKAFAEANNISLSRLVEFMLSKVVDKRYRSLDELPVSDWVNQVAEGEVTYVRKNSAERNVKKDYLKSRKRT
;
A
#
# COMPACT_ATOMS: atom_id res chain seq x y z
N MET A 1 -4.71 -8.32 -6.98
CA MET A 1 -3.50 -9.16 -7.13
C MET A 1 -3.89 -10.37 -7.94
N ASP A 2 -3.35 -10.54 -9.15
CA ASP A 2 -3.66 -11.66 -10.07
C ASP A 2 -2.53 -12.70 -10.18
N SER A 3 -1.38 -12.48 -9.53
CA SER A 3 -0.19 -13.35 -9.63
C SER A 3 0.18 -13.98 -8.29
N LYS A 4 0.51 -15.29 -8.29
CA LYS A 4 0.89 -16.07 -7.11
C LYS A 4 2.42 -16.11 -6.95
N LEU A 5 2.89 -15.86 -5.74
CA LEU A 5 4.29 -16.04 -5.34
C LEU A 5 4.38 -17.14 -4.27
N THR A 6 5.25 -18.13 -4.48
CA THR A 6 5.52 -19.20 -3.51
C THR A 6 6.95 -19.04 -3.00
N LEU A 7 7.10 -18.86 -1.68
CA LEU A 7 8.39 -18.69 -1.03
C LEU A 7 8.52 -19.72 0.09
N SER A 8 9.73 -20.28 0.25
CA SER A 8 10.08 -21.14 1.37
C SER A 8 10.81 -20.31 2.42
N PHE A 9 10.26 -20.26 3.63
CA PHE A 9 10.86 -19.58 4.77
C PHE A 9 11.18 -20.58 5.88
N ASP A 10 12.13 -20.23 6.72
CA ASP A 10 12.22 -20.81 8.05
C ASP A 10 10.90 -20.60 8.81
N ALA A 11 10.44 -21.62 9.52
CA ALA A 11 9.16 -21.58 10.22
C ALA A 11 9.11 -20.46 11.27
N GLY A 12 10.18 -20.28 12.04
CA GLY A 12 10.26 -19.23 13.06
C GLY A 12 10.34 -17.83 12.47
N VAL A 13 10.85 -17.67 11.25
CA VAL A 13 10.76 -16.41 10.51
C VAL A 13 9.33 -16.14 10.05
N ALA A 14 8.66 -17.15 9.48
CA ALA A 14 7.29 -17.01 9.00
C ALA A 14 6.32 -16.65 10.13
N ASP A 15 6.46 -17.27 11.30
CA ASP A 15 5.58 -17.02 12.45
C ASP A 15 5.79 -15.62 13.04
N ARG A 16 7.04 -15.16 13.16
CA ARG A 16 7.34 -13.79 13.58
C ARG A 16 6.80 -12.75 12.61
N ALA A 17 6.90 -13.01 11.31
CA ALA A 17 6.36 -12.11 10.29
C ALA A 17 4.83 -12.02 10.34
N LYS A 18 4.14 -13.15 10.56
CA LYS A 18 2.68 -13.18 10.76
C LYS A 18 2.28 -12.40 12.00
N ALA A 19 2.92 -12.68 13.15
CA ALA A 19 2.64 -11.99 14.40
C ALA A 19 2.85 -10.47 14.28
N PHE A 20 3.92 -10.06 13.59
CA PHE A 20 4.17 -8.64 13.30
C PHE A 20 3.06 -8.03 12.43
N ALA A 21 2.66 -8.70 11.35
CA ALA A 21 1.61 -8.20 10.47
C ALA A 21 0.26 -8.06 11.22
N GLU A 22 -0.10 -9.06 12.02
CA GLU A 22 -1.32 -9.05 12.86
C GLU A 22 -1.29 -7.93 13.90
N ALA A 23 -0.17 -7.75 14.61
CA ALA A 23 -0.02 -6.68 15.60
C ALA A 23 -0.18 -5.27 14.99
N ASN A 24 0.13 -5.12 13.71
CA ASN A 24 0.01 -3.87 12.96
C ASN A 24 -1.25 -3.80 12.09
N ASN A 25 -2.21 -4.72 12.30
CA ASN A 25 -3.49 -4.75 11.60
C ASN A 25 -3.39 -4.77 10.07
N ILE A 26 -2.38 -5.48 9.54
CA ILE A 26 -2.16 -5.66 8.10
C ILE A 26 -1.96 -7.14 7.76
N SER A 27 -2.27 -7.54 6.53
CA SER A 27 -2.04 -8.92 6.09
C SER A 27 -0.57 -9.16 5.72
N LEU A 28 -0.09 -10.40 5.91
CA LEU A 28 1.26 -10.78 5.51
C LEU A 28 1.51 -10.54 4.01
N SER A 29 0.54 -10.84 3.16
CA SER A 29 0.65 -10.57 1.72
C SER A 29 0.82 -9.07 1.42
N ARG A 30 0.11 -8.21 2.16
CA ARG A 30 0.23 -6.75 2.05
C ARG A 30 1.61 -6.26 2.50
N LEU A 31 2.11 -6.80 3.61
CA LEU A 31 3.46 -6.50 4.12
C LEU A 31 4.53 -6.82 3.07
N VAL A 32 4.46 -8.03 2.52
CA VAL A 32 5.44 -8.53 1.54
C VAL A 32 5.38 -7.70 0.24
N GLU A 33 4.19 -7.40 -0.26
CA GLU A 33 4.03 -6.53 -1.43
C GLU A 33 4.61 -5.14 -1.18
N PHE A 34 4.32 -4.55 -0.02
CA PHE A 34 4.86 -3.25 0.35
C PHE A 34 6.39 -3.26 0.39
N MET A 35 6.99 -4.22 1.10
CA MET A 35 8.45 -4.35 1.14
C MET A 35 9.05 -4.53 -0.25
N LEU A 36 8.51 -5.44 -1.06
CA LEU A 36 9.00 -5.66 -2.42
C LEU A 36 8.89 -4.39 -3.27
N SER A 37 7.78 -3.64 -3.16
CA SER A 37 7.59 -2.37 -3.88
C SER A 37 8.63 -1.32 -3.51
N LYS A 38 9.06 -1.29 -2.25
CA LYS A 38 10.06 -0.36 -1.75
C LYS A 38 11.48 -0.76 -2.13
N VAL A 39 11.77 -2.07 -2.12
CA VAL A 39 13.06 -2.62 -2.55
C VAL A 39 13.34 -2.35 -4.03
N VAL A 40 12.32 -2.41 -4.89
CA VAL A 40 12.48 -2.16 -6.34
C VAL A 40 12.40 -0.67 -6.73
N ASP A 41 12.31 0.25 -5.76
CA ASP A 41 12.33 1.68 -6.04
C ASP A 41 13.71 2.08 -6.59
N LYS A 42 13.73 2.80 -7.71
CA LYS A 42 14.92 3.13 -8.51
C LYS A 42 15.95 4.00 -7.78
N ARG A 43 15.64 4.45 -6.57
CA ARG A 43 16.48 5.34 -5.77
C ARG A 43 17.57 4.59 -4.98
N TYR A 44 17.38 3.30 -4.71
CA TYR A 44 18.33 2.52 -3.92
C TYR A 44 19.15 1.62 -4.83
N ARG A 45 20.48 1.72 -4.74
CA ARG A 45 21.43 0.94 -5.55
C ARG A 45 21.87 -0.35 -4.87
N SER A 46 21.72 -0.44 -3.56
CA SER A 46 22.10 -1.59 -2.74
C SER A 46 21.10 -1.82 -1.60
N LEU A 47 21.07 -3.03 -1.04
CA LEU A 47 20.19 -3.39 0.07
C LEU A 47 20.50 -2.59 1.35
N ASP A 48 21.74 -2.14 1.51
CA ASP A 48 22.19 -1.38 2.68
C ASP A 48 21.67 0.07 2.69
N GLU A 49 21.25 0.58 1.53
CA GLU A 49 20.65 1.92 1.39
C GLU A 49 19.15 1.92 1.74
N LEU A 50 18.54 0.76 1.95
CA LEU A 50 17.11 0.64 2.23
C LEU A 50 16.83 1.13 3.66
N PRO A 51 16.01 2.18 3.86
CA PRO A 51 15.58 2.61 5.18
C PRO A 51 14.47 1.67 5.69
N VAL A 52 14.84 0.42 5.96
CA VAL A 52 13.92 -0.65 6.39
C VAL A 52 13.15 -0.22 7.63
N SER A 53 13.80 0.44 8.59
CA SER A 53 13.16 0.99 9.80
C SER A 53 12.02 1.96 9.48
N ASP A 54 12.23 2.87 8.53
CA ASP A 54 11.23 3.90 8.20
C ASP A 54 10.03 3.27 7.48
N TRP A 55 10.27 2.23 6.68
CA TRP A 55 9.22 1.49 5.99
C TRP A 55 8.39 0.63 6.95
N VAL A 56 9.04 -0.02 7.90
CA VAL A 56 8.38 -0.79 8.96
C VAL A 56 7.47 0.13 9.78
N ASN A 57 7.94 1.34 10.12
CA ASN A 57 7.12 2.34 10.82
C ASN A 57 5.94 2.81 9.97
N GLN A 58 6.13 3.08 8.67
CA GLN A 58 5.02 3.44 7.75
C GLN A 58 3.95 2.35 7.62
N VAL A 59 4.32 1.08 7.77
CA VAL A 59 3.38 -0.04 7.76
C VAL A 59 2.67 -0.17 9.10
N ALA A 60 3.40 0.04 10.20
CA ALA A 60 2.90 -0.02 11.57
C ALA A 60 1.88 1.08 11.88
N GLU A 61 2.06 2.26 11.28
CA GLU A 61 1.15 3.40 11.47
C GLU A 61 -0.25 3.19 10.87
N GLY A 62 -0.46 2.14 10.07
CA GLY A 62 -1.76 1.87 9.47
C GLY A 62 -2.15 2.91 8.41
N GLU A 63 -3.25 2.63 7.69
CA GLU A 63 -3.59 3.19 6.39
C GLU A 63 -3.48 4.73 6.27
N VAL A 64 -2.48 5.23 5.53
CA VAL A 64 -2.64 6.51 4.82
C VAL A 64 -3.69 6.24 3.76
N THR A 65 -4.95 6.46 4.11
CA THR A 65 -6.06 6.45 3.17
C THR A 65 -5.75 7.49 2.11
N TYR A 66 -5.24 7.05 0.97
CA TYR A 66 -5.34 7.84 -0.24
C TYR A 66 -6.83 7.93 -0.53
N VAL A 67 -7.46 8.99 -0.03
CA VAL A 67 -8.75 9.45 -0.52
C VAL A 67 -8.49 9.77 -1.98
N ARG A 68 -8.65 8.78 -2.87
CA ARG A 68 -9.04 9.10 -4.23
C ARG A 68 -10.24 10.00 -4.04
N LYS A 69 -10.14 11.26 -4.48
CA LYS A 69 -11.30 12.14 -4.62
C LYS A 69 -12.30 11.36 -5.47
N ASN A 70 -13.15 10.58 -4.82
CA ASN A 70 -14.18 9.80 -5.45
C ASN A 70 -15.07 10.81 -6.13
N SER A 71 -15.15 10.73 -7.46
CA SER A 71 -16.30 10.90 -8.37
C SER A 71 -17.39 11.94 -8.11
N ALA A 72 -17.53 12.57 -6.94
CA ALA A 72 -18.41 13.68 -6.62
C ALA A 72 -18.15 14.89 -7.54
N GLU A 73 -16.91 15.12 -7.98
CA GLU A 73 -16.60 16.13 -9.00
C GLU A 73 -17.27 15.84 -10.37
N ARG A 74 -17.60 14.58 -10.68
CA ARG A 74 -18.36 14.25 -11.91
C ARG A 74 -19.82 14.69 -11.81
N ASN A 75 -20.42 14.67 -10.61
CA ASN A 75 -21.77 15.18 -10.39
C ASN A 75 -21.78 16.71 -10.45
N VAL A 76 -20.78 17.38 -9.86
CA VAL A 76 -20.62 18.85 -9.95
C VAL A 76 -20.51 19.31 -11.41
N LYS A 77 -19.73 18.61 -12.25
CA LYS A 77 -19.67 18.91 -13.70
C LYS A 77 -21.00 18.67 -14.41
N LYS A 78 -21.73 17.61 -14.05
CA LYS A 78 -23.05 17.29 -14.63
C LYS A 78 -24.09 18.35 -14.28
N ASP A 79 -24.10 18.82 -13.03
CA ASP A 79 -25.04 19.83 -12.56
C ASP A 79 -24.72 21.21 -13.15
N TYR A 80 -23.43 21.56 -13.28
CA TYR A 80 -22.98 22.76 -14.00
C TYR A 80 -23.36 22.73 -15.49
N LEU A 81 -23.28 21.57 -16.16
CA LEU A 81 -23.68 21.45 -17.56
C LEU A 81 -25.20 21.52 -17.75
N LYS A 82 -25.98 21.06 -16.76
CA LYS A 82 -27.45 21.15 -16.77
C LYS A 82 -27.94 22.58 -16.55
N SER A 83 -27.32 23.35 -15.65
CA SER A 83 -27.70 24.75 -15.43
C SER A 83 -27.43 25.62 -16.66
N ARG A 84 -26.36 25.33 -17.43
CA ARG A 84 -26.00 26.05 -18.66
C ARG A 84 -26.86 25.72 -19.89
N LYS A 85 -27.70 24.69 -19.83
CA LYS A 85 -28.66 24.33 -20.91
C LYS A 85 -30.07 24.88 -20.67
N ARG A 86 -30.28 25.61 -19.56
CA ARG A 86 -31.57 26.20 -19.17
C ARG A 86 -31.65 27.72 -19.36
N THR A 87 -30.61 28.31 -19.94
CA THR A 87 -30.55 29.64 -20.59
C THR A 87 -30.36 29.42 -22.07
#